data_AF-A0A974V2F5-F1
#
_entry.id   AF-A0A974V2F5-F1
#
_cell.length_a   1.000
_cell.length_b   1.000
_cell.length_c   1.000
_cell.angle_alpha   90.00
_cell.angle_beta   90.00
_cell.angle_gamma   90.00
#
_symmetry.space_group_name_H-M   'P 1'
#
loop_
_entity.id
_entity.type
_entity.pdbx_description
1 polymer ?
#
loop_
_entity_poly.entity_id
_entity_poly.type
_entity_poly.pdbx_seq_one_letter_code
_entity_poly.pdbx_strand_id
1 'polypeptide(L)' 'MDLRQIEFFVVVAQELNFTRAAVLAHVSQSGLPSSVRSLERELGTRRSTGRRGR' A
#
# COMPACT_ATOMS: atom_id res chain seq x y z
N MET A 1 -11.33 -8.67 4.62
CA MET A 1 -10.01 -8.31 5.16
C MET A 1 -9.07 -9.49 5.03
N ASP A 2 -7.94 -9.32 4.33
CA ASP A 2 -6.90 -10.34 4.12
C ASP A 2 -5.56 -9.86 4.69
N LEU A 3 -4.84 -10.70 5.44
CA LEU A 3 -3.63 -10.31 6.18
C LEU A 3 -2.53 -9.77 5.25
N ARG A 4 -2.40 -10.35 4.05
CA ARG A 4 -1.44 -9.88 3.04
C ARG A 4 -1.70 -8.46 2.59
N GLN A 5 -2.97 -8.02 2.54
CA GLN A 5 -3.30 -6.64 2.20
C GLN A 5 -2.83 -5.66 3.28
N ILE A 6 -2.91 -6.06 4.55
CA ILE A 6 -2.42 -5.26 5.69
C ILE A 6 -0.89 -5.17 5.64
N GLU A 7 -0.20 -6.28 5.37
CA GLU A 7 1.27 -6.29 5.22
C GLU A 7 1.71 -5.35 4.09
N PHE A 8 1.10 -5.42 2.92
CA PHE A 8 1.40 -4.50 1.81
C PHE A 8 1.10 -3.05 2.17
N PHE A 9 0.02 -2.79 2.92
CA PHE A 9 -0.29 -1.45 3.40
C PHE A 9 0.77 -0.91 4.35
N VAL A 10 1.24 -1.71 5.31
CA VAL A 10 2.30 -1.32 6.25
C VAL A 10 3.60 -1.01 5.52
N VAL A 11 4.01 -1.87 4.57
CA VAL A 11 5.23 -1.65 3.78
C VAL A 11 5.12 -0.37 2.94
N VAL A 12 3.97 -0.11 2.32
CA VAL A 12 3.74 1.14 1.57
C VAL A 12 3.72 2.37 2.48
N ALA A 13 3.14 2.25 3.68
CA ALA A 13 3.12 3.32 4.68
C ALA A 13 4.52 3.71 5.16
N GLN A 14 5.42 2.73 5.26
CA GLN A 14 6.81 2.96 5.61
C GLN A 14 7.62 3.58 4.45
N GLU A 15 7.47 3.05 3.23
CA GLU A 15 8.27 3.51 2.08
C GLU A 15 7.77 4.81 1.44
N LEU A 16 6.47 5.12 1.57
CA LEU A 16 5.78 6.20 0.84
C LEU A 16 5.97 6.11 -0.69
N ASN A 17 6.38 4.95 -1.21
CA ASN A 17 6.70 4.71 -2.60
C ASN A 17 6.31 3.27 -2.98
N PHE A 18 5.34 3.13 -3.88
CA PHE A 18 4.83 1.82 -4.32
C PHE A 18 5.87 0.95 -5.03
N THR A 19 6.84 1.56 -5.71
CA THR A 19 7.92 0.83 -6.39
C THR A 19 8.89 0.22 -5.38
N ARG A 20 9.34 1.00 -4.39
CA ARG A 20 10.19 0.45 -3.31
C ARG A 20 9.44 -0.57 -2.46
N ALA A 21 8.19 -0.28 -2.12
CA ALA A 21 7.35 -1.21 -1.36
C ALA A 21 7.17 -2.55 -2.08
N ALA A 22 7.02 -2.55 -3.41
CA ALA A 22 6.91 -3.78 -4.21
C ALA A 22 8.19 -4.62 -4.19
N VAL A 23 9.35 -3.96 -4.23
CA VAL A 23 10.65 -4.64 -4.10
C VAL A 23 10.81 -5.26 -2.71
N LEU A 24 10.49 -4.52 -1.64
CA LEU A 24 10.61 -5.01 -0.26
C LEU A 24 9.61 -6.12 0.07
N ALA A 25 8.40 -6.03 -0.46
CA ALA A 25 7.37 -7.06 -0.29
C ALA A 25 7.53 -8.24 -1.27
N HIS A 26 8.55 -8.22 -2.14
CA HIS A 26 8.80 -9.25 -3.17
C HIS A 26 7.59 -9.55 -4.06
N VAL A 27 6.84 -8.52 -4.46
CA VAL A 27 5.66 -8.64 -5.33
C VAL A 27 5.73 -7.73 -6.53
N SER A 28 4.89 -8.00 -7.53
CA SER A 28 4.73 -7.09 -8.66
C SER A 28 4.08 -5.78 -8.24
N GLN A 29 4.61 -4.67 -8.74
CA GLN A 29 4.09 -3.32 -8.50
C GLN A 29 2.66 -3.12 -9.03
N SER A 30 2.19 -3.95 -9.96
CA SER A 30 0.81 -3.89 -10.48
C SER A 30 -0.25 -4.40 -9.50
N GLY A 31 0.09 -5.36 -8.63
CA GLY A 31 -0.84 -5.91 -7.65
C GLY A 31 -0.96 -5.08 -6.38
N LEU A 32 0.14 -4.43 -5.98
CA LEU A 32 0.28 -3.77 -4.69
C LEU A 32 -0.70 -2.59 -4.48
N PRO A 33 -0.86 -1.63 -5.41
CA PRO A 33 -1.80 -0.53 -5.27
C PRO A 33 -3.25 -0.98 -5.25
N SER A 34 -3.58 -2.07 -5.95
CA SER A 34 -4.94 -2.63 -6.00
C SER A 34 -5.31 -3.30 -4.68
N SER A 35 -4.39 -4.05 -4.08
CA SER A 35 -4.55 -4.63 -2.75
C SER A 35 -4.70 -3.56 -1.66
N VAL A 36 -3.85 -2.53 -1.68
CA VAL A 36 -3.92 -1.40 -0.74
C VAL A 36 -5.23 -0.64 -0.89
N ARG A 37 -5.65 -0.29 -2.11
CA ARG A 37 -6.93 0.40 -2.33
C ARG A 37 -8.14 -0.44 -1.92
N SER A 38 -8.05 -1.76 -2.01
CA SER A 38 -9.12 -2.64 -1.53
C SER A 38 -9.25 -2.55 -0.02
N LEU A 39 -8.12 -2.61 0.70
CA LEU A 39 -8.08 -2.45 2.15
C LEU A 39 -8.57 -1.06 2.59
N GLU A 40 -8.15 0.00 1.91
CA GLU A 40 -8.60 1.38 2.18
C GLU A 40 -10.12 1.54 2.03
N ARG A 41 -10.71 0.90 1.02
CA ARG A 41 -12.17 0.91 0.83
C ARG A 41 -12.89 0.16 1.94
N GLU A 42 -12.35 -0.99 2.34
CA GLU A 42 -12.91 -1.81 3.43
C GLU A 42 -12.86 -1.06 4.77
N LEU A 43 -11.79 -0.30 5.00
CA LEU A 43 -11.60 0.51 6.21
C LEU A 43 -12.24 1.91 6.14
N GLY A 44 -12.93 2.25 5.05
CA GLY A 44 -13.53 3.58 4.85
C GLY A 44 -12.51 4.74 4.86
N THR A 45 -11.21 4.45 4.71
CA THR A 45 -10.12 5.40 4.89
C THR A 45 -9.31 5.51 3.61
N ARG A 46 -9.58 6.57 2.83
CA ARG A 46 -8.76 6.90 1.65
C ARG A 46 -7.57 7.74 2.10
N ARG A 47 -6.43 7.09 2.33
CA ARG A 47 -5.15 7.75 2.65
C ARG A 47 -4.09 7.21 1.72
N SER A 48 -4.18 7.61 0.44
CA SER A 48 -3.12 7.40 -0.54
C SER A 48 -1.83 8.01 -0.01
N THR A 49 -0.96 7.14 0.46
CA THR A 49 0.39 7.37 0.94
C THR A 49 1.15 8.26 -0.04
N GLY A 50 1.41 9.50 0.38
CA GLY A 50 2.20 10.48 -0.37
C GLY A 50 1.48 11.79 -0.67
N ARG A 51 1.21 12.60 0.35
CA ARG A 51 1.25 14.06 0.19
C ARG A 51 2.26 14.60 1.19
N ARG A 52 3.55 14.32 0.92
CA ARG A 52 4.62 15.13 1.51
C ARG A 52 4.43 16.53 0.95
N GLY A 53 3.88 17.41 1.79
CA GLY A 53 3.97 18.84 1.57
C GLY A 53 5.43 19.25 1.70
N ARG A 54 6.09 19.42 0.56
CA ARG A 54 6.90 20.57 0.17
C ARG A 54 7.48 20.31 -1.22
#